data_AF-A0A7S4SXH4-F1
#
_entry.id   AF-A0A7S4SXH4-F1
#
_cell.length_a   1.000
_cell.length_b   1.000
_cell.length_c   1.000
_cell.angle_alpha   90.00
_cell.angle_beta   90.00
_cell.angle_gamma   90.00
#
_symmetry.space_group_name_H-M   'P 1'
#
loop_
_entity.id
_entity.type
_entity.pdbx_description
1 polymer ?
#
loop_
_entity_poly.entity_id
_entity_poly.type
_entity_poly.pdbx_seq_one_letter_code
_entity_poly.pdbx_strand_id
1 'polypeptide(L)'
;LLSFIILNSSFLLPSLVSGYFRKPCTDEIQAQFQLPDCYVPPLEENIALTSASFLMSHNSATGYIKHRDLGLGSNIVSLYSKNQVGTAYDQLNNGVRAFDLRPKLLSNGTVIFQ
;
A
#
# COMPACT_ATOMS: atom_id res chain seq x y z
N LEU A 1 50.37 -18.77 -17.60
CA LEU A 1 49.90 -17.38 -17.47
C LEU A 1 48.37 -17.39 -17.53
N LEU A 2 47.70 -17.12 -16.42
CA LEU A 2 46.25 -16.89 -16.37
C LEU A 2 45.95 -15.50 -16.94
N SER A 3 44.98 -15.39 -17.84
CA SER A 3 44.38 -14.10 -18.21
C SER A 3 42.88 -14.18 -17.97
N PHE A 4 42.45 -13.53 -16.88
CA PHE A 4 41.07 -13.18 -16.61
C PHE A 4 40.66 -12.06 -17.58
N ILE A 5 39.57 -12.26 -18.33
CA ILE A 5 38.87 -11.17 -19.02
C ILE A 5 37.65 -10.84 -18.16
N ILE A 6 37.76 -9.76 -17.40
CA ILE A 6 36.62 -9.03 -16.83
C ILE A 6 36.50 -7.77 -17.68
N LEU A 7 35.34 -7.53 -18.30
CA LEU A 7 34.83 -6.19 -18.64
C LEU A 7 33.47 -6.28 -19.34
N ASN A 8 32.40 -6.05 -18.58
CA ASN A 8 31.44 -4.96 -18.80
C ASN A 8 30.20 -5.20 -17.93
N SER A 9 30.33 -4.90 -16.64
CA SER A 9 29.15 -4.56 -15.84
C SER A 9 28.89 -3.08 -16.07
N SER A 10 27.99 -2.76 -16.98
CA SER A 10 27.37 -1.45 -17.06
C SER A 10 26.76 -1.16 -15.69
N PHE A 11 27.42 -0.29 -14.91
CA PHE A 11 26.85 0.28 -13.69
C PHE A 11 25.66 1.15 -14.12
N LEU A 12 24.48 0.54 -14.21
CA LEU A 12 23.23 1.28 -14.16
C LEU A 12 23.15 1.85 -12.76
N LEU A 13 23.37 3.16 -12.65
CA LEU A 13 22.98 3.92 -11.47
C LEU A 13 21.54 3.52 -11.13
N PRO A 14 21.25 3.07 -9.89
CA PRO A 14 19.87 2.81 -9.52
C PRO A 14 19.11 4.11 -9.75
N SER A 15 18.08 4.04 -10.60
CA SER A 15 17.09 5.10 -10.70
C SER A 15 16.71 5.48 -9.28
N LEU A 16 16.82 6.77 -8.95
CA LEU A 16 16.30 7.34 -7.72
C LEU A 16 14.76 7.29 -7.80
N VAL A 17 14.20 6.09 -7.76
CA VAL A 17 12.82 5.90 -7.38
C VAL A 17 12.81 6.25 -5.91
N SER A 18 12.41 7.47 -5.60
CA SER A 18 12.07 7.87 -4.23
C SER A 18 10.94 6.95 -3.79
N GLY A 19 11.30 5.83 -3.14
CA GLY A 19 10.34 4.92 -2.56
C GLY A 19 9.46 5.73 -1.62
N TYR A 20 8.13 5.62 -1.79
CA TYR A 20 7.16 6.24 -0.90
C TYR A 20 7.58 6.00 0.55
N PHE A 21 7.67 7.09 1.31
CA PHE A 21 8.23 7.22 2.66
C PHE A 21 8.14 5.95 3.52
N ARG A 22 9.29 5.38 3.88
CA ARG A 22 9.40 4.33 4.91
C ARG A 22 8.84 4.89 6.22
N LYS A 23 7.68 4.39 6.68
CA LYS A 23 7.34 4.50 8.11
C LYS A 23 8.38 3.70 8.91
N PRO A 24 8.76 4.14 10.12
CA PRO A 24 9.60 3.34 11.00
C PRO A 24 8.95 1.96 11.21
N CYS A 25 9.69 0.88 10.96
CA CYS A 25 9.24 -0.49 11.17
C CYS A 25 9.20 -0.76 12.68
N THR A 26 8.00 -0.83 13.26
CA THR A 26 7.81 -1.27 14.65
C THR A 26 7.62 -2.79 14.69
N ASP A 27 7.86 -3.43 15.84
CA ASP A 27 7.73 -4.88 15.99
C ASP A 27 6.34 -5.42 15.58
N GLU A 28 5.28 -4.65 15.87
CA GLU A 28 3.89 -4.96 15.50
C GLU A 28 3.64 -4.92 13.99
N ILE A 29 4.33 -4.01 13.29
CA ILE A 29 4.24 -3.88 11.82
C ILE A 29 5.13 -4.94 11.18
N GLN A 30 6.32 -5.23 11.74
CA GLN A 30 7.25 -6.21 11.19
C GLN A 30 6.62 -7.60 11.03
N ALA A 31 5.77 -8.01 11.98
CA ALA A 31 5.04 -9.28 11.90
C ALA A 31 4.09 -9.39 10.67
N GLN A 32 3.74 -8.26 10.05
CA GLN A 32 2.85 -8.20 8.88
C GLN A 32 3.61 -8.23 7.56
N PHE A 33 4.94 -8.11 7.58
CA PHE A 33 5.79 -8.08 6.39
C PHE A 33 6.65 -9.34 6.32
N GLN A 34 6.81 -9.85 5.10
CA GLN A 34 7.75 -10.94 4.83
C GLN A 34 9.22 -10.45 4.84
N LEU A 35 9.42 -9.13 4.77
CA LEU A 35 10.74 -8.50 4.68
C LEU A 35 11.08 -7.76 5.99
N PRO A 36 12.32 -7.88 6.50
CA PRO A 36 12.71 -7.47 7.85
C PRO A 36 12.69 -5.96 8.08
N ASP A 37 12.65 -5.13 7.04
CA ASP A 37 12.71 -3.68 7.10
C ASP A 37 11.39 -2.97 6.78
N CYS A 38 10.26 -3.70 6.87
CA CYS A 38 8.92 -3.23 6.48
C CYS A 38 8.92 -2.56 5.09
N TYR A 39 9.81 -3.02 4.22
CA TYR A 39 10.06 -2.44 2.93
C TYR A 39 9.20 -3.13 1.89
N VAL A 40 8.54 -2.31 1.08
CA VAL A 40 7.94 -2.77 -0.16
C VAL A 40 8.87 -2.34 -1.29
N PRO A 41 9.49 -3.28 -2.01
CA PRO A 41 10.37 -2.93 -3.11
C PRO A 41 9.61 -2.12 -4.18
N PRO A 42 10.27 -1.16 -4.85
CA PRO A 42 9.68 -0.50 -5.99
C PRO A 42 9.33 -1.55 -7.05
N LEU A 43 8.20 -1.34 -7.73
CA LEU A 43 7.81 -2.19 -8.84
C LEU A 43 8.82 -2.00 -9.98
N GLU A 44 9.25 -3.09 -10.63
CA GLU A 44 10.09 -2.99 -11.81
C GLU A 44 9.31 -2.31 -12.95
N GLU A 45 9.90 -1.32 -13.62
CA GLU A 45 9.18 -0.52 -14.64
C GLU A 45 8.91 -1.31 -15.93
N ASN A 46 9.68 -2.38 -16.18
CA ASN A 46 9.63 -3.17 -17.41
C ASN A 46 8.79 -4.44 -17.30
N ILE A 47 8.18 -4.71 -16.14
CA ILE A 47 7.31 -5.87 -15.95
C ILE A 47 5.86 -5.51 -16.31
N ALA A 48 5.18 -6.41 -17.01
CA ALA A 48 3.74 -6.26 -17.20
C ALA A 48 3.02 -6.32 -15.85
N LEU A 49 2.01 -5.46 -15.64
CA LEU A 49 1.20 -5.46 -14.41
C LEU A 49 0.58 -6.83 -14.08
N THR A 50 0.28 -7.63 -15.10
CA THR A 50 -0.26 -8.99 -14.97
C THR A 50 0.73 -9.97 -14.34
N SER A 51 2.03 -9.69 -14.44
CA SER A 51 3.12 -10.51 -13.90
C SER A 51 3.73 -9.89 -12.64
N ALA A 52 3.26 -8.71 -12.24
CA ALA A 52 3.76 -7.99 -11.09
C ALA A 52 3.05 -8.44 -9.80
N SER A 53 3.82 -8.61 -8.73
CA SER A 53 3.28 -8.81 -7.39
C SER A 53 3.23 -7.49 -6.65
N PHE A 54 2.06 -7.09 -6.17
CA PHE A 54 1.88 -5.85 -5.43
C PHE A 54 0.84 -5.98 -4.32
N LEU A 55 0.97 -5.13 -3.30
CA LEU A 55 0.03 -5.09 -2.18
C LEU A 55 -1.26 -4.35 -2.59
N MET A 56 -2.39 -4.98 -2.30
CA MET A 56 -3.73 -4.43 -2.53
C MET A 56 -4.45 -4.21 -1.19
N SER A 57 -5.13 -3.08 -1.06
CA SER A 57 -6.02 -2.79 0.06
C SER A 57 -7.46 -3.09 -0.33
N HIS A 58 -8.14 -3.95 0.42
CA HIS A 58 -9.55 -4.30 0.23
C HIS A 58 -10.45 -3.28 0.95
N ASN A 59 -11.55 -2.82 0.33
CA ASN A 59 -12.39 -1.69 0.79
C ASN A 59 -11.59 -0.50 1.34
N SER A 60 -10.73 0.09 0.51
CA SER A 60 -9.68 1.01 0.96
C SER A 60 -10.19 2.30 1.61
N ALA A 61 -11.42 2.70 1.29
CA ALA A 61 -12.05 3.91 1.80
C ALA A 61 -12.58 3.79 3.25
N THR A 62 -12.64 2.58 3.81
CA THR A 62 -13.19 2.38 5.17
C THR A 62 -12.28 2.96 6.27
N GLY A 63 -11.05 3.33 5.93
CA GLY A 63 -10.14 4.08 6.78
C GLY A 63 -10.75 5.38 7.32
N TYR A 64 -11.62 6.03 6.53
CA TYR A 64 -12.31 7.27 6.89
C TYR A 64 -13.54 7.05 7.79
N ILE A 65 -14.01 5.81 7.97
CA ILE A 65 -15.07 5.49 8.94
C ILE A 65 -14.52 5.77 10.34
N LYS A 66 -14.93 6.88 10.93
CA LYS A 66 -14.56 7.23 12.31
C LYS A 66 -15.34 6.33 13.27
N HIS A 67 -14.66 5.76 14.26
CA HIS A 67 -15.30 5.34 15.50
C HIS A 67 -15.81 6.62 16.18
N ARG A 68 -17.01 7.08 15.86
CA ARG A 68 -17.65 8.10 16.68
C ARG A 68 -18.17 7.41 17.92
N ASP A 69 -17.75 7.91 19.07
CA ASP A 69 -18.19 7.59 20.44
C ASP A 69 -19.68 7.90 20.68
N LEU A 70 -20.55 7.58 19.72
CA LEU A 70 -21.97 7.91 19.70
C LEU A 70 -22.77 6.62 19.50
N GLY A 71 -23.04 5.94 20.62
CA GLY A 71 -24.06 4.89 20.74
C GLY A 71 -23.70 3.54 20.14
N LEU A 72 -24.23 2.48 20.76
CA LEU A 72 -24.07 1.06 20.40
C LEU A 72 -24.16 0.75 18.89
N GLY A 73 -24.91 1.54 18.10
CA GLY A 73 -25.07 1.36 16.65
C GLY A 73 -23.86 1.74 15.79
N SER A 74 -23.06 2.75 16.15
CA SER A 74 -21.88 3.14 15.34
C SER A 74 -20.75 2.09 15.43
N ASN A 75 -20.66 1.43 16.59
CA ASN A 75 -19.64 0.43 16.86
C ASN A 75 -19.87 -0.86 16.07
N ILE A 76 -21.14 -1.25 15.88
CA ILE A 76 -21.53 -2.40 15.05
C ILE A 76 -21.15 -2.16 13.58
N VAL A 77 -21.44 -0.97 13.04
CA VAL A 77 -21.09 -0.66 11.64
C VAL A 77 -19.59 -0.75 11.42
N SER A 78 -18.78 -0.24 12.35
CA SER A 78 -17.32 -0.36 12.26
C SER A 78 -16.86 -1.82 12.33
N LEU A 79 -17.40 -2.62 13.27
CA LEU A 79 -17.03 -4.04 13.42
C LEU A 79 -17.24 -4.87 12.14
N TYR A 80 -18.30 -4.60 11.38
CA TYR A 80 -18.62 -5.38 10.18
C TYR A 80 -18.19 -4.72 8.87
N SER A 81 -17.98 -3.41 8.85
CA SER A 81 -17.75 -2.65 7.60
C SER A 81 -16.37 -2.01 7.52
N LYS A 82 -15.65 -1.85 8.65
CA LYS A 82 -14.32 -1.25 8.66
C LYS A 82 -13.26 -2.34 8.55
N ASN A 83 -12.39 -2.22 7.54
CA ASN A 83 -11.28 -3.15 7.34
C ASN A 83 -9.94 -2.46 7.09
N GLN A 84 -9.90 -1.13 7.03
CA GLN A 84 -8.68 -0.35 6.95
C GLN A 84 -8.52 0.61 8.12
N VAL A 85 -7.26 0.85 8.48
CA VAL A 85 -6.83 1.86 9.46
C VAL A 85 -5.98 2.90 8.72
N GLY A 86 -6.28 4.18 8.95
CA GLY A 86 -5.55 5.28 8.33
C GLY A 86 -6.14 5.75 6.99
N THR A 87 -5.51 6.75 6.40
CA THR A 87 -5.94 7.38 5.14
C THR A 87 -5.45 6.60 3.92
N ALA A 88 -5.92 6.96 2.72
CA ALA A 88 -5.33 6.44 1.47
C ALA A 88 -3.82 6.73 1.38
N TYR A 89 -3.35 7.87 1.90
CA TYR A 89 -1.93 8.21 1.93
C TYR A 89 -1.13 7.32 2.88
N ASP A 90 -1.69 6.99 4.05
CA ASP A 90 -1.06 6.02 4.95
C ASP A 90 -0.91 4.66 4.27
N GLN A 91 -1.93 4.22 3.53
CA GLN A 91 -1.90 2.96 2.80
C GLN A 91 -0.83 2.97 1.69
N LEU A 92 -0.71 4.06 0.91
CA LEU A 92 0.37 4.22 -0.08
C LEU A 92 1.77 4.17 0.56
N ASN A 93 1.93 4.87 1.69
CA ASN A 93 3.18 4.88 2.46
C ASN A 93 3.51 3.51 3.05
N ASN A 94 2.50 2.69 3.34
CA ASN A 94 2.67 1.30 3.76
C ASN A 94 2.84 0.32 2.58
N GLY A 95 3.02 0.84 1.35
CA GLY A 95 3.36 0.03 0.18
C GLY A 95 2.19 -0.49 -0.63
N VAL A 96 0.95 -0.09 -0.32
CA VAL A 96 -0.22 -0.40 -1.18
C VAL A 96 0.00 0.23 -2.56
N ARG A 97 -0.31 -0.53 -3.61
CA ARG A 97 -0.28 -0.08 -5.02
C ARG A 97 -1.61 -0.26 -5.74
N ALA A 98 -2.57 -0.91 -5.10
CA ALA A 98 -3.92 -1.07 -5.62
C ALA A 98 -4.98 -0.87 -4.52
N PHE A 99 -6.07 -0.22 -4.87
CA PHE A 99 -7.19 0.07 -3.97
C PHE A 99 -8.49 -0.55 -4.51
N ASP A 100 -9.18 -1.33 -3.67
CA ASP A 100 -10.59 -1.68 -3.89
C ASP A 100 -11.47 -0.52 -3.41
N LEU A 101 -11.98 0.25 -4.35
CA LEU A 101 -12.88 1.37 -4.08
C LEU A 101 -14.32 0.99 -4.45
N ARG A 102 -15.24 1.19 -3.51
CA ARG A 102 -16.67 0.93 -3.70
C ARG A 102 -17.44 2.24 -3.68
N PRO A 103 -17.68 2.86 -4.86
CA PRO A 103 -18.32 4.15 -4.93
C PRO A 103 -19.82 4.07 -4.66
N LYS A 104 -20.38 5.16 -4.13
CA LYS A 104 -21.82 5.40 -4.05
C LYS A 104 -22.16 6.68 -4.81
N LEU A 105 -23.11 6.59 -5.74
CA LEU A 105 -23.68 7.74 -6.44
C LEU A 105 -24.80 8.35 -5.59
N LEU A 106 -24.65 9.62 -5.24
CA LEU A 106 -25.66 10.39 -4.53
C LEU A 106 -26.71 10.93 -5.52
N SER A 107 -27.90 11.28 -5.01
CA SER A 107 -29.00 11.83 -5.82
C SER A 107 -28.65 13.14 -6.53
N ASN A 108 -27.65 13.87 -6.06
CA ASN A 108 -27.14 15.09 -6.66
C ASN A 108 -26.04 14.83 -7.72
N GLY A 109 -25.79 13.57 -8.11
CA GLY A 109 -24.75 13.19 -9.07
C GLY A 109 -23.33 13.12 -8.49
N THR A 110 -23.14 13.38 -7.20
CA THR A 110 -21.81 13.27 -6.55
C THR A 110 -21.45 11.81 -6.31
N VAL A 111 -20.22 11.42 -6.64
CA VAL A 111 -19.65 10.11 -6.28
C VAL A 111 -18.88 10.24 -4.97
N ILE A 112 -19.17 9.36 -4.02
CA ILE A 112 -18.46 9.27 -2.74
C ILE A 112 -17.88 7.87 -2.55
N PHE A 113 -16.87 7.76 -1.69
CA PHE A 113 -16.31 6.49 -1.22
C PHE A 113 -16.56 6.37 0.29
N GLN A 114 -16.89 5.17 0.77
CA GLN A 114 -17.22 4.88 2.16
C GLN A 114 -16.41 3.69 2.67
#